data_AF-A0A9P3FUV6-F1
#
_entry.id   AF-A0A9P3FUV6-F1
#
_cell.length_a   1.000
_cell.length_b   1.000
_cell.length_c   1.000
_cell.angle_alpha   90.00
_cell.angle_beta   90.00
_cell.angle_gamma   90.00
#
_symmetry.space_group_name_H-M   'P 1'
#
loop_
_entity.id
_entity.type
_entity.pdbx_description
1 polymer ?
#
loop_
_entity_poly.entity_id
_entity_poly.type
_entity_poly.pdbx_seq_one_letter_code
_entity_poly.pdbx_strand_id
1 'polypeptide(L)'
;MITVTLVSLLHSLGPRFPVYAPSLLLPLLAQHQGDLWLPTIRGEDVTTLRQHGKDAQSLATLSAGWCEFAAQSKETPELDALASYDEEMLDNLQMYWRHPSKINSPITDNLFELRREVVDEAHGGKLVAAWSAAQQARLEQIMVGVAEGRDQLCFVEVESAYWLRERLGETAGLRLLTPELG
;
A
#
# COMPACT_ATOMS: atom_id res chain seq x y z
N MET A 1 -9.23 -22.50 -5.91
CA MET A 1 -9.51 -21.20 -5.25
C MET A 1 -8.25 -20.40 -5.37
N ILE A 2 -8.34 -19.21 -5.96
CA ILE A 2 -7.16 -18.37 -6.22
C ILE A 2 -6.87 -17.52 -4.99
N THR A 3 -5.59 -17.39 -4.67
CA THR A 3 -5.12 -16.60 -3.53
C THR A 3 -4.51 -15.29 -4.01
N VAL A 4 -4.82 -14.23 -3.27
CA VAL A 4 -4.14 -12.93 -3.43
C VAL A 4 -3.54 -12.58 -2.09
N THR A 5 -2.23 -12.39 -2.03
CA THR A 5 -1.52 -11.95 -0.83
C THR A 5 -1.10 -10.50 -1.01
N LEU A 6 -1.56 -9.61 -0.12
CA LEU A 6 -1.18 -8.20 -0.11
C LEU A 6 -0.24 -7.90 1.05
N VAL A 7 0.96 -7.40 0.74
CA VAL A 7 1.96 -6.95 1.70
C VAL A 7 2.10 -5.44 1.60
N SER A 8 1.74 -4.72 2.66
CA SER A 8 1.97 -3.28 2.78
C SER A 8 3.43 -2.95 3.06
N LEU A 9 3.98 -2.00 2.30
CA LEU A 9 5.31 -1.42 2.47
C LEU A 9 5.19 0.03 2.91
N LEU A 10 6.10 0.47 3.78
CA LEU A 10 6.02 1.81 4.39
C LEU A 10 6.65 2.91 3.54
N HIS A 11 7.40 2.58 2.48
CA HIS A 11 8.01 3.55 1.58
C HIS A 11 8.68 4.75 2.31
N SER A 12 8.13 5.96 2.20
CA SER A 12 8.66 7.20 2.76
C SER A 12 8.53 7.27 4.28
N LEU A 13 7.66 6.43 4.86
CA LEU A 13 7.51 6.27 6.30
C LEU A 13 8.56 5.30 6.90
N GLY A 14 9.29 4.55 6.07
CA GLY A 14 10.29 3.58 6.51
C GLY A 14 11.35 4.11 7.50
N PRO A 15 11.87 5.35 7.36
CA PRO A 15 12.80 5.93 8.34
C PRO A 15 12.19 6.21 9.72
N ARG A 16 10.86 6.33 9.83
CA ARG A 16 10.16 6.70 11.07
C ARG A 16 9.63 5.49 11.85
N PHE A 17 9.38 4.37 11.17
CA PHE A 17 8.70 3.20 11.74
C PHE A 17 9.48 1.90 11.52
N PRO A 18 9.25 0.86 12.33
CA PRO A 18 9.85 -0.43 12.10
C PRO A 18 9.33 -1.02 10.77
N VAL A 19 10.25 -1.37 9.88
CA VAL A 19 9.96 -2.03 8.60
C VAL A 19 10.18 -3.54 8.70
N TYR A 20 9.61 -4.30 7.75
CA TYR A 20 9.88 -5.72 7.64
C TYR A 20 11.36 -5.98 7.30
N ALA A 21 12.00 -6.87 8.06
CA ALA A 21 13.32 -7.35 7.69
C ALA A 21 13.26 -8.15 6.38
N PRO A 22 14.28 -8.08 5.51
CA PRO A 22 14.34 -8.88 4.28
C PRO A 22 14.14 -10.38 4.52
N SER A 23 14.62 -10.90 5.66
CA SER A 23 14.44 -12.31 6.05
C SER A 23 12.98 -12.74 6.19
N LEU A 24 12.04 -11.80 6.39
CA LEU A 24 10.60 -12.07 6.45
C LEU A 24 9.96 -11.98 5.06
N LEU A 25 10.45 -11.10 4.19
CA LEU A 25 9.85 -10.84 2.88
C LEU A 25 10.35 -11.79 1.79
N LEU A 26 11.65 -12.11 1.77
CA LEU A 26 12.26 -12.94 0.73
C LEU A 26 11.69 -14.38 0.67
N PRO A 27 11.34 -15.04 1.79
CA PRO A 27 10.67 -16.33 1.73
C PRO A 27 9.33 -16.30 1.00
N LEU A 28 8.56 -15.19 1.10
CA LEU A 28 7.30 -15.05 0.35
C LEU A 28 7.56 -15.09 -1.16
N LEU A 29 8.61 -14.40 -1.62
CA LEU A 29 9.00 -14.41 -3.03
C LEU A 29 9.41 -15.81 -3.51
N ALA A 30 10.21 -16.52 -2.70
CA ALA A 30 10.74 -17.82 -3.07
C ALA A 30 9.67 -18.92 -3.11
N GLN A 31 8.61 -18.78 -2.32
CA GLN A 31 7.53 -19.77 -2.21
C GLN A 31 6.39 -19.50 -3.19
N HIS A 32 6.23 -18.26 -3.65
CA HIS A 32 5.16 -17.89 -4.57
C HIS A 32 5.42 -18.40 -5.99
N GLN A 33 4.41 -18.99 -6.63
CA GLN A 33 4.50 -19.53 -8.00
C GLN A 33 3.62 -18.81 -9.02
N GLY A 34 2.86 -17.81 -8.58
CA GLY A 34 2.02 -17.01 -9.46
C GLY A 34 2.66 -15.67 -9.84
N ASP A 35 1.83 -14.66 -10.11
CA ASP A 35 2.32 -13.34 -10.46
C ASP A 35 2.82 -12.59 -9.22
N LEU A 36 3.97 -11.95 -9.38
CA LEU A 36 4.58 -11.08 -8.39
C LEU A 36 4.48 -9.64 -8.84
N TRP A 37 3.91 -8.79 -8.00
CA TRP A 37 3.71 -7.37 -8.25
C TRP A 37 4.48 -6.52 -7.24
N LEU A 38 5.26 -5.57 -7.74
CA LEU A 38 6.00 -4.61 -6.93
C LEU A 38 5.57 -3.18 -7.28
N PRO A 39 5.58 -2.25 -6.31
CA PRO A 39 5.26 -0.87 -6.59
C PRO A 39 6.36 -0.25 -7.47
N THR A 40 6.01 0.82 -8.19
CA THR A 40 6.96 1.59 -9.00
C THR A 40 7.78 2.57 -8.17
N ILE A 41 7.34 2.84 -6.95
CA ILE A 41 8.02 3.72 -6.02
C ILE A 41 9.36 3.13 -5.58
N ARG A 42 10.36 3.99 -5.38
CA ARG A 42 11.71 3.55 -5.00
C ARG A 42 11.80 3.44 -3.47
N GLY A 43 12.41 2.38 -2.98
CA GLY A 43 12.68 2.16 -1.56
C GLY A 43 13.77 1.11 -1.40
N GLU A 44 14.41 1.06 -0.24
CA GLU A 44 15.42 0.03 0.05
C GLU A 44 14.80 -1.37 0.07
N ASP A 45 13.60 -1.48 0.64
CA ASP A 45 12.75 -2.67 0.62
C ASP A 45 12.39 -3.08 -0.81
N VAL A 46 11.82 -2.18 -1.62
CA VAL A 46 11.46 -2.46 -3.02
C VAL A 46 12.68 -2.83 -3.85
N THR A 47 13.83 -2.18 -3.62
CA THR A 47 15.09 -2.50 -4.31
C THR A 47 15.54 -3.92 -3.97
N THR A 48 15.51 -4.28 -2.68
CA THR A 48 15.83 -5.63 -2.20
C THR A 48 14.89 -6.68 -2.80
N LEU A 49 13.58 -6.40 -2.83
CA LEU A 49 12.57 -7.27 -3.43
C LEU A 49 12.80 -7.43 -4.93
N ARG A 50 13.09 -6.36 -5.68
CA ARG A 50 13.37 -6.43 -7.13
C ARG A 50 14.62 -7.23 -7.46
N GLN A 51 15.64 -7.20 -6.60
CA GLN A 51 16.86 -8.00 -6.80
C GLN A 51 16.61 -9.51 -6.67
N HIS A 52 15.63 -9.92 -5.86
CA HIS A 52 15.37 -11.33 -5.54
C HIS A 52 14.10 -11.88 -6.21
N GLY A 53 13.15 -11.01 -6.57
CA GLY A 53 11.92 -11.33 -7.28
C GLY A 53 12.15 -11.37 -8.77
N LYS A 54 12.64 -12.51 -9.28
CA LYS A 54 12.72 -12.75 -10.73
C LYS A 54 11.34 -12.56 -11.35
N ASP A 55 11.30 -11.89 -12.50
CA ASP A 55 10.08 -11.62 -13.27
C ASP A 55 8.99 -10.80 -12.52
N ALA A 56 9.37 -10.09 -11.46
CA ALA A 56 8.46 -9.19 -10.76
C ALA A 56 7.93 -8.10 -11.70
N GLN A 57 6.60 -8.06 -11.85
CA GLN A 57 5.90 -7.07 -12.62
C GLN A 57 5.76 -5.77 -11.82
N SER A 58 5.54 -4.66 -12.52
CA SER A 58 5.36 -3.35 -11.89
C SER A 58 3.90 -2.96 -11.89
N LEU A 59 3.38 -2.60 -10.71
CA LEU A 59 2.04 -2.03 -10.58
C LEU A 59 1.96 -0.66 -11.26
N ALA A 60 0.75 -0.28 -11.68
CA ALA A 60 0.48 1.05 -12.17
C ALA A 60 0.95 2.11 -11.16
N THR A 61 1.52 3.20 -11.66
CA THR A 61 2.04 4.28 -10.81
C THR A 61 0.90 5.06 -10.16
N LEU A 62 1.08 5.44 -8.89
CA LEU A 62 0.17 6.35 -8.17
C LEU A 62 0.57 7.82 -8.31
N SER A 63 1.68 8.13 -8.99
CA SER A 63 2.31 9.47 -8.99
C SER A 63 1.37 10.63 -9.32
N ALA A 64 0.34 10.41 -10.14
CA ALA A 64 -0.63 11.44 -10.51
C ALA A 64 -1.66 11.75 -9.40
N GLY A 65 -1.94 10.79 -8.51
CA GLY A 65 -2.87 10.91 -7.38
C GLY A 65 -2.19 10.88 -6.01
N TRP A 66 -0.86 10.79 -5.99
CA TRP A 66 -0.06 10.68 -4.77
C TRP A 66 -0.04 12.00 -4.01
N CYS A 67 -0.22 11.94 -2.69
CA CYS A 67 0.00 13.06 -1.79
C CYS A 67 0.99 12.61 -0.72
N GLU A 68 2.16 13.25 -0.74
CA GLU A 68 3.18 13.07 0.28
C GLU A 68 2.64 13.49 1.65
N PHE A 69 3.21 12.92 2.70
CA PHE A 69 2.96 13.44 4.04
C PHE A 69 3.50 14.87 4.12
N ALA A 70 2.63 15.80 4.48
CA ALA A 70 2.94 17.22 4.36
C ALA A 70 4.01 17.64 5.37
N ALA A 71 5.02 18.36 4.91
CA ALA A 71 5.68 19.35 5.75
C ALA A 71 4.79 20.60 5.77
N GLN A 72 4.62 21.22 6.95
CA GLN A 72 3.71 22.37 7.18
C GLN A 72 3.69 23.36 5.99
N SER A 73 2.54 23.52 5.33
CA SER A 73 2.35 24.36 4.14
C SER A 73 1.26 25.40 4.38
N LYS A 74 1.66 26.68 4.51
CA LYS A 74 0.77 27.83 4.76
C LYS A 74 0.01 28.32 3.52
N GLU A 75 -0.23 27.45 2.54
CA GLU A 75 -0.85 27.85 1.27
C GLU A 75 -2.38 28.00 1.40
N THR A 76 -3.05 27.05 2.06
CA THR A 76 -4.49 27.13 2.36
C THR A 76 -4.81 26.55 3.74
N PRO A 77 -5.92 26.97 4.39
CA PRO A 77 -6.36 26.40 5.66
C PRO A 77 -6.57 24.88 5.63
N GLU A 78 -7.02 24.34 4.51
CA GLU A 78 -7.25 22.91 4.32
C GLU A 78 -5.92 22.12 4.25
N LEU A 79 -4.89 22.70 3.61
CA LEU A 79 -3.56 22.10 3.57
C LEU A 79 -2.85 22.17 4.95
N ASP A 80 -3.05 23.26 5.70
CA ASP A 80 -2.59 23.35 7.09
C ASP A 80 -3.28 22.32 8.00
N ALA A 81 -4.59 22.10 7.79
CA ALA A 81 -5.35 21.08 8.52
C ALA A 81 -4.89 19.66 8.17
N LEU A 82 -4.65 19.36 6.88
CA LEU A 82 -4.08 18.08 6.45
C LEU A 82 -2.70 17.85 7.07
N ALA A 83 -1.82 18.86 7.10
CA ALA A 83 -0.50 18.73 7.71
C ALA A 83 -0.58 18.43 9.22
N SER A 84 -1.53 19.06 9.92
CA SER A 84 -1.77 18.80 11.35
C SER A 84 -2.32 17.38 11.57
N TYR A 85 -3.25 16.94 10.71
CA TYR A 85 -3.79 15.58 10.75
C TYR A 85 -2.70 14.53 10.49
N ASP A 86 -1.84 14.76 9.50
CA ASP A 86 -0.70 13.90 9.17
C ASP A 86 0.22 13.75 10.39
N GLU A 87 0.57 14.84 11.07
CA GLU A 87 1.41 14.81 12.27
C GLU A 87 0.77 13.98 13.40
N GLU A 88 -0.51 14.26 13.72
CA GLU A 88 -1.25 13.53 14.76
C GLU A 88 -1.41 12.03 14.42
N MET A 89 -1.73 11.71 13.17
CA MET A 89 -1.85 10.33 12.69
C MET A 89 -0.52 9.59 12.83
N LEU A 90 0.59 10.19 12.40
CA LEU A 90 1.90 9.56 12.48
C LEU A 90 2.37 9.37 13.93
N ASP A 91 2.05 10.30 14.83
CA ASP A 91 2.31 10.17 16.27
C ASP A 91 1.51 9.01 16.88
N ASN A 92 0.22 8.89 16.53
CA ASN A 92 -0.62 7.79 16.96
C ASN A 92 -0.12 6.43 16.42
N LEU A 93 0.27 6.39 15.15
CA LEU A 93 0.89 5.21 14.54
C LEU A 93 2.17 4.83 15.27
N GLN A 94 2.96 5.79 15.76
CA GLN A 94 4.21 5.48 16.47
C GLN A 94 3.96 4.77 17.80
N MET A 95 2.81 5.03 18.44
CA MET A 95 2.40 4.28 19.63
C MET A 95 1.95 2.86 19.31
N TYR A 96 1.28 2.67 18.16
CA TYR A 96 0.67 1.40 17.74
C TYR A 96 1.63 0.46 16.98
N TRP A 97 2.37 0.98 16.00
CA TRP A 97 3.37 0.27 15.19
C TRP A 97 4.71 0.09 15.92
N ARG A 98 4.67 -0.57 17.08
CA ARG A 98 5.91 -1.01 17.76
C ARG A 98 6.57 -2.21 17.07
N HIS A 99 5.81 -2.94 16.26
CA HIS A 99 6.26 -4.10 15.52
C HIS A 99 5.72 -4.08 14.08
N PRO A 100 6.52 -4.52 13.08
CA PRO A 100 6.08 -4.57 11.67
C PRO A 100 4.81 -5.39 11.43
N SER A 101 4.50 -6.35 12.30
CA SER A 101 3.29 -7.19 12.21
C SER A 101 1.98 -6.41 12.26
N LYS A 102 2.03 -5.14 12.70
CA LYS A 102 0.89 -4.23 12.72
C LYS A 102 0.64 -3.50 11.40
N ILE A 103 1.57 -3.53 10.44
CA ILE A 103 1.46 -2.78 9.19
C ILE A 103 0.32 -3.31 8.30
N ASN A 104 0.11 -4.63 8.23
CA ASN A 104 -0.99 -5.22 7.46
C ASN A 104 -2.30 -5.35 8.29
N SER A 105 -2.47 -4.58 9.37
CA SER A 105 -3.63 -4.72 10.25
C SER A 105 -4.83 -3.89 9.79
N PRO A 106 -6.07 -4.31 10.12
CA PRO A 106 -7.27 -3.51 9.81
C PRO A 106 -7.24 -2.11 10.42
N ILE A 107 -6.55 -1.92 11.56
CA ILE A 107 -6.40 -0.60 12.19
C ILE A 107 -5.57 0.32 11.28
N THR A 108 -4.53 -0.22 10.63
CA THR A 108 -3.76 0.53 9.64
C THR A 108 -4.64 0.90 8.45
N ASP A 109 -5.39 -0.05 7.91
CA ASP A 109 -6.24 0.20 6.75
C ASP A 109 -7.22 1.34 7.02
N ASN A 110 -7.92 1.30 8.16
CA ASN A 110 -8.84 2.36 8.56
C ASN A 110 -8.17 3.73 8.70
N LEU A 111 -6.94 3.79 9.25
CA LEU A 111 -6.25 5.07 9.41
C LEU A 111 -5.84 5.68 8.06
N PHE A 112 -5.39 4.87 7.11
CA PHE A 112 -5.05 5.36 5.78
C PHE A 112 -6.27 5.66 4.92
N GLU A 113 -7.39 4.95 5.13
CA GLU A 113 -8.69 5.30 4.55
C GLU A 113 -9.15 6.69 5.03
N LEU A 114 -9.16 6.92 6.35
CA LEU A 114 -9.52 8.22 6.92
C LEU A 114 -8.58 9.34 6.46
N ARG A 115 -7.27 9.07 6.42
CA ARG A 115 -6.31 10.02 5.83
C ARG A 115 -6.69 10.36 4.40
N ARG A 116 -7.07 9.37 3.59
CA ARG A 116 -7.44 9.60 2.19
C ARG A 116 -8.59 10.59 2.07
N GLU A 117 -9.60 10.50 2.92
CA GLU A 117 -10.72 11.45 2.95
C GLU A 117 -10.23 12.88 3.20
N VAL A 118 -9.35 13.08 4.18
CA VAL A 118 -8.79 14.41 4.49
C VAL A 118 -7.97 14.96 3.32
N VAL A 119 -7.18 14.12 2.65
CA VAL A 119 -6.40 14.56 1.48
C VAL A 119 -7.32 14.91 0.31
N ASP A 120 -8.41 14.16 0.12
CA ASP A 120 -9.40 14.41 -0.94
C ASP A 120 -10.12 15.75 -0.73
N GLU A 121 -10.45 16.07 0.52
CA GLU A 121 -10.99 17.38 0.91
C GLU A 121 -10.00 18.52 0.65
N ALA A 122 -8.72 18.33 0.99
CA ALA A 122 -7.70 19.37 0.89
C ALA A 122 -7.26 19.68 -0.56
N HIS A 123 -7.21 18.68 -1.44
CA HIS A 123 -6.69 18.85 -2.81
C HIS A 123 -7.77 18.89 -3.90
N GLY A 124 -8.99 18.44 -3.60
CA GLY A 124 -10.14 18.47 -4.51
C GLY A 124 -10.09 17.46 -5.66
N GLY A 125 -11.11 17.52 -6.51
CA GLY A 125 -11.52 16.42 -7.40
C GLY A 125 -10.49 15.93 -8.43
N LYS A 126 -9.49 16.73 -8.81
CA LYS A 126 -8.46 16.29 -9.77
C LYS A 126 -7.55 15.22 -9.16
N LEU A 127 -7.13 15.40 -7.91
CA LEU A 127 -6.29 14.42 -7.21
C LEU A 127 -7.09 13.15 -6.92
N VAL A 128 -8.34 13.29 -6.46
CA VAL A 128 -9.29 12.20 -6.22
C VAL A 128 -9.46 11.32 -7.45
N ALA A 129 -9.70 11.93 -8.62
CA ALA A 129 -9.87 11.21 -9.87
C ALA A 129 -8.59 10.47 -10.29
N ALA A 130 -7.42 11.11 -10.13
CA ALA A 130 -6.14 10.50 -10.47
C ALA A 130 -5.80 9.31 -9.53
N TRP A 131 -6.07 9.45 -8.24
CA TRP A 131 -5.93 8.37 -7.25
C TRP A 131 -6.82 7.18 -7.59
N SER A 132 -8.11 7.44 -7.82
CA SER A 132 -9.12 6.42 -8.11
C SER A 132 -8.80 5.68 -9.42
N ALA A 133 -8.42 6.41 -10.47
CA ALA A 133 -8.03 5.80 -11.74
C ALA A 133 -6.79 4.91 -11.62
N ALA A 134 -5.78 5.35 -10.84
CA ALA A 134 -4.57 4.57 -10.63
C ALA A 134 -4.82 3.32 -9.78
N GLN A 135 -5.66 3.41 -8.73
CA GLN A 135 -6.07 2.27 -7.92
C GLN A 135 -6.88 1.24 -8.71
N GLN A 136 -7.82 1.72 -9.54
CA GLN A 136 -8.58 0.88 -10.44
C GLN A 136 -7.67 0.14 -11.44
N ALA A 137 -6.69 0.83 -12.03
CA ALA A 137 -5.73 0.21 -12.94
C ALA A 137 -4.91 -0.90 -12.25
N ARG A 138 -4.51 -0.70 -10.98
CA ARG A 138 -3.82 -1.74 -10.19
C ARG A 138 -4.69 -2.95 -9.94
N LEU A 139 -5.97 -2.74 -9.58
CA LEU A 139 -6.93 -3.83 -9.40
C LEU A 139 -7.08 -4.64 -10.70
N GLU A 140 -7.24 -3.95 -11.83
CA GLU A 140 -7.36 -4.60 -13.14
C GLU A 140 -6.12 -5.44 -13.49
N GLN A 141 -4.91 -4.93 -13.24
CA GLN A 141 -3.66 -5.68 -13.42
C GLN A 141 -3.65 -6.99 -12.63
N ILE A 142 -4.02 -6.94 -11.35
CA ILE A 142 -4.06 -8.11 -10.46
C ILE A 142 -5.15 -9.09 -10.94
N MET A 143 -6.31 -8.57 -11.34
CA MET A 143 -7.46 -9.37 -11.74
C MET A 143 -7.25 -10.13 -13.06
N VAL A 144 -6.38 -9.67 -13.95
CA VAL A 144 -6.00 -10.44 -15.15
C VAL A 144 -5.39 -11.78 -14.77
N GLY A 145 -4.41 -11.80 -13.87
CA GLY A 145 -3.78 -13.05 -13.41
C GLY A 145 -4.75 -13.93 -12.61
N VAL A 146 -5.62 -13.32 -11.80
CA VAL A 146 -6.70 -14.03 -11.11
C VAL A 146 -7.63 -14.75 -12.08
N ALA A 147 -8.08 -14.07 -13.15
CA ALA A 147 -8.99 -14.63 -14.13
C ALA A 147 -8.36 -15.81 -14.90
N GLU A 148 -7.04 -15.80 -15.05
CA GLU A 148 -6.26 -16.91 -15.62
C GLU A 148 -5.96 -18.04 -14.62
N GLY A 149 -6.44 -17.91 -13.38
CA GLY A 149 -6.26 -18.93 -12.35
C GLY A 149 -4.87 -18.93 -11.71
N ARG A 150 -4.16 -17.80 -11.73
CA ARG A 150 -2.83 -17.65 -11.13
C ARG A 150 -2.92 -16.92 -9.78
N ASP A 151 -2.25 -17.46 -8.77
CA ASP A 151 -2.11 -16.79 -7.48
C ASP A 151 -1.35 -15.46 -7.64
N GLN A 152 -1.63 -14.49 -6.77
CA GLN A 152 -1.04 -13.15 -6.85
C GLN A 152 -0.33 -12.81 -5.53
N LEU A 153 0.91 -12.34 -5.61
CA LEU A 153 1.64 -11.77 -4.49
C LEU A 153 1.96 -10.31 -4.81
N CYS A 154 1.35 -9.41 -4.06
CA CYS A 154 1.37 -7.98 -4.34
C CYS A 154 1.99 -7.24 -3.16
N PHE A 155 3.13 -6.59 -3.42
CA PHE A 155 3.68 -5.59 -2.51
C PHE A 155 3.17 -4.23 -2.93
N VAL A 156 2.63 -3.46 -1.98
CA VAL A 156 1.95 -2.20 -2.25
C VAL A 156 2.31 -1.17 -1.19
N GLU A 157 2.27 0.11 -1.53
CA GLU A 157 2.40 1.21 -0.57
C GLU A 157 1.26 1.13 0.46
N VAL A 158 1.55 1.34 1.74
CA VAL A 158 0.56 1.23 2.83
C VAL A 158 -0.65 2.14 2.61
N GLU A 159 -0.42 3.33 2.04
CA GLU A 159 -1.41 4.32 1.64
C GLU A 159 -2.40 3.79 0.59
N SER A 160 -2.00 2.80 -0.18
CA SER A 160 -2.82 2.22 -1.25
C SER A 160 -3.50 0.91 -0.86
N ALA A 161 -3.03 0.29 0.23
CA ALA A 161 -3.32 -1.09 0.53
C ALA A 161 -4.74 -1.31 1.04
N TYR A 162 -5.27 -0.38 1.84
CA TYR A 162 -6.63 -0.44 2.39
C TYR A 162 -7.66 -0.63 1.26
N TRP A 163 -7.54 0.18 0.21
CA TRP A 163 -8.47 0.18 -0.92
C TRP A 163 -8.40 -1.13 -1.70
N LEU A 164 -7.19 -1.64 -1.96
CA LEU A 164 -7.03 -2.91 -2.67
C LEU A 164 -7.53 -4.10 -1.83
N ARG A 165 -7.29 -4.10 -0.51
CA ARG A 165 -7.79 -5.14 0.39
C ARG A 165 -9.31 -5.17 0.44
N GLU A 166 -9.95 -4.00 0.51
CA GLU A 166 -11.40 -3.89 0.46
C GLU A 166 -11.95 -4.54 -0.83
N ARG A 167 -11.50 -4.07 -2.00
CA ARG A 167 -11.99 -4.55 -3.30
C ARG A 167 -11.72 -6.04 -3.54
N LEU A 168 -10.53 -6.51 -3.19
CA LEU A 168 -10.17 -7.92 -3.34
C LEU A 168 -10.90 -8.80 -2.31
N GLY A 169 -11.18 -8.29 -1.12
CA GLY A 169 -11.95 -8.98 -0.08
C GLY A 169 -13.42 -9.18 -0.45
N GLU A 170 -13.99 -8.26 -1.24
CA GLU A 170 -15.37 -8.34 -1.77
C GLU A 170 -15.51 -9.24 -3.00
N THR A 171 -14.39 -9.64 -3.62
CA THR A 171 -14.40 -10.38 -4.89
C THR A 171 -14.67 -11.87 -4.66
N ALA A 172 -15.79 -12.36 -5.21
CA ALA A 172 -16.19 -13.76 -5.08
C ALA A 172 -15.17 -14.73 -5.72
N GLY A 173 -14.92 -15.86 -5.05
CA GLY A 173 -14.02 -16.90 -5.55
C GLY A 173 -12.52 -16.65 -5.29
N LEU A 174 -12.19 -15.49 -4.73
CA LEU A 174 -10.87 -15.15 -4.23
C LEU A 174 -10.73 -15.42 -2.73
N ARG A 175 -9.51 -15.78 -2.32
CA ARG A 175 -9.10 -15.76 -0.93
C ARG A 175 -8.00 -14.72 -0.75
N LEU A 176 -8.36 -13.59 -0.14
CA LEU A 176 -7.39 -12.58 0.27
C LEU A 176 -6.63 -13.08 1.51
N LEU A 177 -5.30 -13.05 1.46
CA LEU A 177 -4.41 -13.46 2.54
C LEU A 177 -3.70 -12.24 3.12
N THR A 178 -3.73 -12.15 4.45
CA THR A 178 -2.86 -11.26 5.21
C THR A 178 -1.60 -12.05 5.59
N PRO A 179 -0.40 -11.61 5.19
CA PRO A 179 0.83 -12.35 5.45
C PRO A 179 1.20 -12.25 6.93
N GLU A 180 1.50 -13.39 7.56
CA GLU A 180 1.97 -13.46 8.95
C GLU A 180 3.45 -13.08 9.03
N LEU A 181 3.72 -11.77 9.05
CA LEU A 181 5.07 -11.22 9.08
C LEU A 181 5.38 -10.64 10.46
N GLY A 182 5.97 -11.48 11.32
CA GLY A 182 6.51 -11.10 12.63
C GLY A 182 5.54 -11.15 13.79
#